data_AF-A0A017RYY1-F1
#
_entry.id   AF-A0A017RYY1-F1
#
_cell.length_a   1.000
_cell.length_b   1.000
_cell.length_c   1.000
_cell.angle_alpha   90.00
_cell.angle_beta   90.00
_cell.angle_gamma   90.00
#
_symmetry.space_group_name_H-M   'P 1'
#
loop_
_entity.id
_entity.type
_entity.pdbx_description
1 polymer ?
#
loop_
_entity_poly.entity_id
_entity_poly.type
_entity_poly.pdbx_seq_one_letter_code
_entity_poly.pdbx_strand_id
1 'polypeptide(L)'
;MLDRCLDFRAIKNRSKKILNQRNLAPLYISESEILIPVKVRKPRVSRDGGYGYLNINTIKEIKDKYLILNNGEKIIFKDSNRTIIKRIKMARILKERVAQSYISTNIEITGKEYLVMEGIEEILKQINLIKTTMERKGNI
;
A
#
# COMPACT_ATOMS: atom_id res chain seq x y z
N MET A 1 9.71 -20.47 -13.86
CA MET A 1 9.55 -19.49 -12.77
C MET A 1 9.80 -18.12 -13.39
N LEU A 2 8.75 -17.34 -13.68
CA LEU A 2 8.89 -16.04 -14.33
C LEU A 2 9.49 -15.06 -13.32
N ASP A 3 10.79 -14.85 -13.42
CA ASP A 3 11.53 -13.87 -12.62
C ASP A 3 11.11 -12.47 -13.08
N ARG A 4 10.00 -11.96 -12.52
CA ARG A 4 9.60 -10.56 -12.72
C ARG A 4 10.65 -9.70 -12.03
N CYS A 5 11.62 -9.23 -12.81
CA CYS A 5 12.59 -8.25 -12.35
C CYS A 5 11.83 -7.01 -11.85
N LEU A 6 11.71 -6.87 -10.53
CA LEU A 6 11.05 -5.76 -9.87
C LEU A 6 11.88 -4.49 -10.11
N ASP A 7 11.34 -3.55 -10.88
CA ASP A 7 11.99 -2.25 -11.06
C ASP A 7 11.95 -1.46 -9.76
N PHE A 8 13.04 -1.54 -9.01
CA PHE A 8 13.23 -0.84 -7.75
C PHE A 8 13.11 0.68 -7.90
N ARG A 9 13.46 1.24 -9.07
CA ARG A 9 13.29 2.68 -9.35
C ARG A 9 11.81 3.02 -9.44
N ALA A 10 11.02 2.21 -10.13
CA ALA A 10 9.58 2.39 -10.23
C ALA A 10 8.91 2.31 -8.85
N ILE A 11 9.24 1.30 -8.04
CA ILE A 11 8.72 1.14 -6.66
C ILE A 11 9.04 2.38 -5.83
N LYS A 12 10.31 2.78 -5.82
CA LYS A 12 10.77 3.95 -5.07
C LYS A 12 10.04 5.22 -5.52
N ASN A 13 9.90 5.44 -6.82
CA ASN A 13 9.21 6.61 -7.36
C ASN A 13 7.72 6.62 -7.01
N ARG A 14 7.05 5.47 -7.09
CA ARG A 14 5.65 5.32 -6.67
C ARG A 14 5.48 5.67 -5.19
N SER A 15 6.31 5.10 -4.32
CA SER A 15 6.23 5.37 -2.88
C SER A 15 6.50 6.84 -2.54
N LYS A 16 7.49 7.47 -3.20
CA LYS A 16 7.77 8.90 -3.05
C LYS A 16 6.58 9.77 -3.44
N LYS A 17 5.93 9.47 -4.58
CA LYS A 17 4.75 10.19 -5.08
C LYS A 17 3.59 10.05 -4.10
N ILE A 18 3.25 8.81 -3.71
CA ILE A 18 2.14 8.53 -2.80
C ILE A 18 2.31 9.24 -1.45
N LEU A 19 3.52 9.23 -0.89
CA LEU A 19 3.78 9.82 0.43
C LEU A 19 4.19 11.30 0.40
N ASN A 20 4.35 11.88 -0.80
CA ASN A 20 5.00 13.18 -1.00
C ASN A 20 6.34 13.31 -0.24
N GLN A 21 7.11 12.22 -0.17
CA GLN A 21 8.36 12.15 0.59
C GLN A 21 9.54 11.97 -0.37
N ARG A 22 10.41 12.98 -0.48
CA ARG A 22 11.53 12.94 -1.44
C ARG A 22 12.63 11.96 -1.06
N ASN A 23 12.96 11.84 0.22
CA ASN A 23 14.10 11.07 0.73
C ASN A 23 13.66 10.09 1.82
N LEU A 24 14.31 8.92 1.88
CA LEU A 24 14.03 7.90 2.90
C LEU A 24 12.55 7.52 2.97
N ALA A 25 11.89 7.45 1.81
CA ALA A 25 10.55 6.91 1.71
C ALA A 25 10.59 5.39 1.97
N PRO A 26 9.59 4.85 2.70
CA PRO A 26 9.29 3.42 2.68
C PRO A 26 9.08 2.92 1.26
N LEU A 27 9.29 1.62 1.03
CA LEU A 27 9.12 0.96 -0.24
C LEU A 27 8.02 -0.09 -0.09
N TYR A 28 7.00 -0.01 -0.93
CA TYR A 28 5.96 -1.04 -1.00
C TYR A 28 6.31 -2.00 -2.13
N ILE A 29 6.72 -3.22 -1.79
CA ILE A 29 7.03 -4.27 -2.76
C ILE A 29 5.79 -5.15 -2.94
N SER A 30 5.18 -5.57 -1.84
CA SER A 30 3.96 -6.38 -1.80
C SER A 30 3.19 -6.14 -0.50
N GLU A 31 2.04 -6.78 -0.32
CA GLU A 31 1.30 -6.70 0.95
C GLU A 31 2.07 -7.26 2.15
N SER A 32 2.90 -8.28 1.91
CA SER A 32 3.75 -8.91 2.92
C SER A 32 5.12 -8.25 3.06
N GLU A 33 5.50 -7.37 2.13
CA GLU A 33 6.82 -6.76 2.08
C GLU A 33 6.76 -5.25 1.89
N ILE A 34 6.90 -4.54 3.01
CA ILE A 34 6.98 -3.08 3.05
C ILE A 34 8.21 -2.68 3.83
N LEU A 35 9.18 -2.11 3.13
CA LEU A 35 10.50 -1.82 3.68
C LEU A 35 10.59 -0.38 4.16
N ILE A 36 11.06 -0.15 5.38
CA ILE A 36 11.40 1.18 5.89
C ILE A 36 12.91 1.37 5.96
N PRO A 37 13.43 2.58 5.69
CA PRO A 37 14.82 2.86 5.91
C PRO A 37 15.10 3.00 7.41
N VAL A 38 16.20 2.40 7.88
CA VAL A 38 16.68 2.42 9.26
C VAL A 38 18.17 2.75 9.24
N LYS A 39 18.59 3.77 9.98
CA LYS A 39 20.01 4.12 10.08
C LYS A 39 20.71 3.12 10.99
N VAL A 40 21.55 2.27 10.43
CA VAL A 40 22.26 1.22 11.19
C VAL A 40 23.68 1.64 11.57
N ARG A 41 24.25 2.63 10.86
CA ARG A 41 25.60 3.13 11.14
C ARG A 41 25.77 4.62 10.86
N LYS A 42 26.84 5.19 11.40
CA LYS A 42 27.28 6.55 11.06
C LYS A 42 28.06 6.48 9.72
N PRO A 43 27.70 7.30 8.70
CA PRO A 43 28.51 7.46 7.51
C PRO A 43 29.93 7.94 7.88
N ARG A 44 30.96 7.38 7.26
CA ARG A 44 32.37 7.72 7.45
C ARG A 44 32.88 8.71 6.40
N VAL A 45 32.32 8.67 5.19
CA VAL A 45 32.69 9.56 4.07
C VAL A 45 31.45 10.10 3.35
N SER A 46 31.62 11.06 2.45
CA SER A 46 30.54 11.54 1.60
C SER A 46 29.97 10.40 0.75
N ARG A 47 28.64 10.37 0.57
CA ARG A 47 27.89 9.30 -0.12
C ARG A 47 28.00 7.92 0.52
N ASP A 48 28.52 7.83 1.73
CA ASP A 48 28.59 6.58 2.46
C ASP A 48 27.22 6.15 3.01
N GLY A 49 26.78 4.96 2.62
CA GLY A 49 25.44 4.44 2.90
C GLY A 49 25.26 4.04 4.37
N GLY A 50 24.68 4.92 5.20
CA GLY A 50 24.39 4.62 6.62
C GLY A 50 23.05 3.93 6.89
N TYR A 51 22.22 3.73 5.86
CA TYR A 51 20.85 3.24 5.97
C TYR A 51 20.70 1.85 5.38
N GLY A 52 20.06 0.95 6.13
CA GLY A 52 19.52 -0.31 5.64
C GLY A 52 18.00 -0.24 5.50
N TYR A 53 17.42 -1.17 4.76
CA TYR A 53 15.97 -1.34 4.67
C TYR A 53 15.52 -2.52 5.52
N LEU A 54 14.42 -2.36 6.25
CA LEU A 54 13.85 -3.38 7.12
C LEU A 54 12.36 -3.53 6.81
N ASN A 55 11.89 -4.77 6.69
CA ASN A 55 10.46 -5.04 6.52
C ASN A 55 9.71 -4.71 7.82
N ILE A 56 8.66 -3.89 7.76
CA ILE A 56 7.88 -3.53 8.95
C ILE A 56 7.15 -4.74 9.54
N ASN A 57 6.81 -5.72 8.72
CA ASN A 57 6.05 -6.90 9.15
C ASN A 57 6.89 -7.86 9.99
N THR A 58 8.23 -7.71 9.99
CA THR A 58 9.13 -8.51 10.81
C THR A 58 9.42 -7.87 12.17
N ILE A 59 8.95 -6.64 12.41
CA ILE A 59 9.19 -5.91 13.67
C ILE A 59 8.18 -6.37 14.71
N LYS A 60 8.67 -6.99 15.78
CA LYS A 60 7.88 -7.37 16.95
C LYS A 60 7.72 -6.21 17.93
N GLU A 61 8.83 -5.54 18.25
CA GLU A 61 8.84 -4.47 19.24
C GLU A 61 9.90 -3.40 18.94
N ILE A 62 9.63 -2.16 19.35
CA ILE A 62 10.57 -1.04 19.30
C ILE A 62 11.02 -0.74 20.74
N LYS A 63 12.31 -0.87 21.01
CA LYS A 63 12.94 -0.49 22.28
C LYS A 63 13.87 0.70 22.08
N ASP A 64 14.44 1.20 23.16
CA ASP A 64 15.41 2.28 23.04
C ASP A 64 16.66 1.83 22.27
N LYS A 65 16.91 2.46 21.12
CA LYS A 65 18.05 2.22 20.21
C LYS A 65 18.11 0.86 19.50
N TYR A 66 17.12 -0.02 19.67
CA TYR A 66 17.04 -1.28 18.92
C TYR A 66 15.61 -1.75 18.65
N LEU A 67 15.47 -2.53 17.57
CA LEU A 67 14.25 -3.24 17.20
C LEU A 67 14.40 -4.70 17.58
N ILE A 68 13.33 -5.33 18.05
CA ILE A 68 13.21 -6.79 18.22
C ILE A 68 12.39 -7.31 17.05
N LEU A 69 12.93 -8.31 16.35
CA LEU A 69 12.25 -8.98 15.24
C LEU A 69 11.40 -10.16 15.72
N ASN A 70 10.52 -10.67 14.86
CA ASN A 70 9.64 -11.79 15.18
C ASN A 70 10.40 -13.07 15.58
N ASN A 71 11.61 -13.28 15.02
CA ASN A 71 12.51 -14.38 15.37
C ASN A 71 13.35 -14.13 16.64
N GLY A 72 13.17 -13.00 17.32
CA GLY A 72 13.92 -12.62 18.52
C GLY A 72 15.24 -11.89 18.26
N GLU A 73 15.67 -11.76 16.99
CA GLU A 73 16.88 -11.01 16.65
C GLU A 73 16.75 -9.52 16.93
N LYS A 74 17.89 -8.86 17.16
CA LYS A 74 17.95 -7.43 17.49
C LYS A 74 18.65 -6.64 16.39
N ILE A 75 18.00 -5.57 15.93
CA ILE A 75 18.61 -4.58 15.02
C ILE A 75 18.85 -3.29 15.77
N ILE A 76 20.13 -2.93 15.97
CA ILE A 76 20.53 -1.65 16.55
C ILE A 76 20.38 -0.56 15.51
N PHE A 77 19.78 0.57 15.89
CA PHE A 77 19.66 1.73 15.03
C PHE A 77 20.23 3.00 15.68
N LYS A 78 20.59 3.96 14.83
CA LYS A 78 21.18 5.27 15.19
C LYS A 78 20.20 6.43 15.03
N ASP A 79 19.02 6.20 14.45
CA ASP A 79 17.93 7.18 14.44
C ASP A 79 17.30 7.29 15.83
N SER A 80 16.51 8.36 16.07
CA SER A 80 15.67 8.43 17.27
C SER A 80 14.44 7.50 17.15
N ASN A 81 13.91 7.03 18.28
CA ASN A 81 12.68 6.22 18.31
C ASN A 81 11.52 6.94 17.60
N ARG A 82 11.40 8.26 17.78
CA ARG A 82 10.42 9.11 17.07
C ARG A 82 10.54 8.98 15.54
N THR A 83 11.76 8.94 15.02
CA THR A 83 12.02 8.81 13.57
C THR A 83 11.61 7.44 13.06
N ILE A 84 11.95 6.38 13.79
CA ILE A 84 11.55 5.01 13.45
C ILE A 84 10.02 4.87 13.46
N ILE A 85 9.35 5.34 14.51
CA ILE A 85 7.90 5.34 14.63
C ILE A 85 7.26 6.11 13.47
N LYS A 86 7.80 7.29 13.12
CA LYS A 86 7.33 8.06 11.95
C LYS A 86 7.40 7.24 10.66
N ARG A 87 8.52 6.55 10.40
CA ARG A 87 8.69 5.76 9.17
C ARG A 87 7.74 4.55 9.14
N ILE A 88 7.50 3.90 10.27
CA ILE A 88 6.49 2.83 10.38
C ILE A 88 5.09 3.37 10.07
N LYS A 89 4.71 4.53 10.64
CA LYS A 89 3.43 5.18 10.31
C LYS A 89 3.31 5.50 8.82
N MET A 90 4.37 6.04 8.22
CA MET A 90 4.41 6.29 6.76
C MET A 90 4.23 5.01 5.95
N ALA A 91 4.82 3.91 6.38
CA ALA A 91 4.70 2.62 5.70
C ALA A 91 3.26 2.05 5.77
N ARG A 92 2.57 2.24 6.91
CA ARG A 92 1.14 1.88 7.05
C ARG A 92 0.24 2.71 6.13
N ILE A 93 0.44 4.03 6.11
CA ILE A 93 -0.29 4.93 5.18
C ILE A 93 -0.04 4.54 3.72
N LEU A 94 1.21 4.19 3.39
CA LEU A 94 1.56 3.72 2.04
C LEU A 94 0.80 2.44 1.69
N LYS A 95 0.74 1.46 2.60
CA LYS A 95 -0.03 0.22 2.41
C LYS A 95 -1.49 0.52 2.10
N GLU A 96 -2.12 1.36 2.94
CA GLU A 96 -3.53 1.73 2.81
C GLU A 96 -3.81 2.42 1.46
N ARG A 97 -2.99 3.40 1.07
CA ARG A 97 -3.17 4.13 -0.19
C ARG A 97 -2.97 3.24 -1.42
N VAL A 98 -2.04 2.30 -1.35
CA VAL A 98 -1.82 1.33 -2.43
C VAL A 98 -3.02 0.39 -2.55
N ALA A 99 -3.53 -0.13 -1.43
CA ALA A 99 -4.73 -0.98 -1.42
C ALA A 99 -5.97 -0.24 -1.97
N GLN A 100 -6.20 1.00 -1.54
CA GLN A 100 -7.27 1.85 -2.08
C GLN A 100 -7.16 2.04 -3.60
N SER A 101 -5.94 2.25 -4.11
CA SER A 101 -5.72 2.41 -5.55
C SER A 101 -6.13 1.15 -6.33
N TYR A 102 -5.83 -0.04 -5.81
CA TYR A 102 -6.26 -1.31 -6.43
C TYR A 102 -7.78 -1.48 -6.42
N ILE A 103 -8.44 -1.13 -5.30
CA ILE A 103 -9.90 -1.18 -5.19
C ILE A 103 -10.55 -0.25 -6.21
N SER A 104 -10.09 1.00 -6.31
CA SER A 104 -10.63 1.96 -7.28
C SER A 104 -10.48 1.47 -8.72
N THR A 105 -9.30 0.94 -9.08
CA THR A 105 -9.08 0.36 -10.41
C THR A 105 -9.99 -0.84 -10.69
N ASN A 106 -10.18 -1.74 -9.72
CA ASN A 106 -11.06 -2.89 -9.89
C ASN A 106 -12.53 -2.46 -10.05
N ILE A 107 -13.00 -1.50 -9.25
CA ILE A 107 -14.36 -0.95 -9.39
C ILE A 107 -14.55 -0.31 -10.76
N GLU A 108 -13.58 0.43 -11.28
CA GLU A 108 -13.64 1.01 -12.63
C GLU A 108 -13.67 -0.06 -13.74
N ILE A 109 -12.88 -1.12 -13.61
CA ILE A 109 -12.86 -2.24 -14.57
C ILE A 109 -14.20 -2.97 -14.54
N THR A 110 -14.65 -3.39 -13.35
CA THR A 110 -15.92 -4.08 -13.16
C THR A 110 -17.09 -3.21 -13.63
N GLY A 111 -17.10 -1.92 -13.27
CA GLY A 111 -18.11 -0.98 -13.76
C GLY A 111 -18.13 -0.84 -15.28
N LYS A 112 -16.96 -0.89 -15.95
CA LYS A 112 -16.88 -0.91 -17.42
C LYS A 112 -17.36 -2.24 -18.01
N GLU A 113 -17.07 -3.38 -17.39
CA GLU A 113 -17.57 -4.70 -17.82
C GLU A 113 -19.10 -4.78 -17.71
N TYR A 114 -19.70 -4.25 -16.64
CA TYR A 114 -21.16 -4.16 -16.51
C TYR A 114 -21.81 -3.16 -17.48
N LEU A 115 -21.05 -2.21 -18.04
CA LEU A 115 -21.55 -1.30 -19.09
C LEU A 115 -21.45 -1.92 -20.49
N VAL A 116 -20.89 -3.13 -20.64
CA VAL A 116 -21.00 -3.92 -21.87
C VAL A 116 -22.45 -4.38 -22.02
N MET A 117 -22.96 -4.47 -23.26
CA MET A 117 -24.37 -4.62 -23.65
C MET A 117 -25.24 -5.51 -22.73
N GLU A 118 -24.69 -6.61 -22.22
CA GLU A 118 -25.38 -7.55 -21.32
C GLU A 118 -25.81 -6.92 -19.98
N GLY A 119 -24.98 -6.07 -19.36
CA GLY A 119 -25.35 -5.45 -18.08
C GLY A 119 -26.37 -4.32 -18.24
N ILE A 120 -26.39 -3.65 -19.40
CA ILE A 120 -27.42 -2.66 -19.74
C ILE A 120 -28.79 -3.35 -19.92
N GLU A 121 -28.84 -4.49 -20.59
CA GLU A 121 -30.08 -5.26 -20.77
C GLU A 121 -30.68 -5.72 -19.44
N GLU A 122 -29.84 -6.19 -18.52
CA GLU A 122 -30.28 -6.65 -17.20
C GLU A 122 -30.84 -5.49 -16.36
N ILE A 123 -30.20 -4.32 -16.41
CA ILE A 123 -30.67 -3.10 -15.74
C ILE A 123 -32.01 -2.64 -16.35
N LEU A 124 -32.14 -2.66 -17.67
CA LEU A 124 -33.40 -2.29 -18.35
C LEU A 124 -34.55 -3.23 -17.98
N LYS A 125 -34.27 -4.55 -17.87
CA LYS A 125 -35.25 -5.53 -17.36
C LYS A 125 -35.71 -5.18 -15.95
N GLN A 126 -34.78 -4.88 -15.04
CA GLN A 126 -35.13 -4.52 -13.66
C GLN A 126 -35.94 -3.23 -13.57
N ILE A 127 -35.59 -2.20 -14.35
CA ILE A 127 -36.35 -0.94 -14.42
C ILE A 127 -37.79 -1.19 -14.91
N ASN A 128 -37.97 -2.01 -15.94
CA ASN A 128 -39.30 -2.32 -16.47
C ASN A 128 -40.15 -3.12 -15.47
N LEU A 129 -39.53 -4.04 -14.73
CA LEU A 129 -40.20 -4.79 -13.66
C LEU A 129 -40.66 -3.86 -12.53
N ILE A 130 -39.83 -2.90 -12.14
CA ILE A 130 -40.19 -1.88 -11.14
C ILE A 130 -41.36 -1.03 -11.65
N LYS A 131 -41.31 -0.53 -12.89
CA LYS A 131 -42.40 0.26 -13.47
C LYS A 131 -43.73 -0.48 -13.46
N THR A 132 -43.76 -1.72 -13.95
CA THR A 132 -44.98 -2.55 -13.94
C THR A 132 -45.47 -2.84 -12.52
N THR A 133 -44.57 -2.99 -11.55
CA THR A 133 -44.94 -3.19 -10.14
C THR A 133 -45.53 -1.91 -9.52
N MET A 134 -45.00 -0.73 -9.86
CA MET A 134 -45.53 0.56 -9.41
C MET A 134 -46.89 0.87 -10.04
N GLU A 135 -47.08 0.61 -11.33
CA GLU A 135 -48.36 0.79 -12.03
C GLU A 135 -49.46 -0.11 -11.44
N ARG A 136 -49.11 -1.34 -11.03
CA ARG A 136 -50.03 -2.25 -10.33
C ARG A 136 -50.37 -1.78 -8.91
N LYS A 137 -49.49 -1.04 -8.24
CA LYS A 137 -49.73 -0.48 -6.90
C LYS A 137 -50.46 0.86 -6.90
N GLY A 138 -50.40 1.62 -8.01
CA GLY A 138 -51.10 2.91 -8.15
C GLY A 138 -52.55 2.81 -8.66
N ASN A 139 -53.01 1.62 -9.04
CA ASN A 139 -54.38 1.34 -9.51
C ASN A 139 -55.27 0.69 -8.43
N ILE A 140 -55.02 0.99 -7.14
CA ILE A 140 -55.83 0.56 -5.98
C ILE A 140 -56.25 1.80 -5.20
#